data_AF-A0A9D3RXA7-F1
#
_entry.id   AF-A0A9D3RXA7-F1
#
_cell.length_a   1.000
_cell.length_b   1.000
_cell.length_c   1.000
_cell.angle_alpha   90.00
_cell.angle_beta   90.00
_cell.angle_gamma   90.00
#
_symmetry.space_group_name_H-M   'P 1'
#
loop_
_entity.id
_entity.type
_entity.pdbx_description
1 polymer ?
#
loop_
_entity_poly.entity_id
_entity_poly.type
_entity_poly.pdbx_seq_one_letter_code
_entity_poly.pdbx_strand_id
1 'polypeptide(L)'
;MSYISGRWWRWKFRKVLLVALIQVCLETSVLSCQVDCNQVFTSPLGSFTSPCYPGDYPKSLACRWTLRAPAGFIVQLTFADFELEEALGCIYDRVVVSTGSSDVKFCGITAHGLTLNSTGNVMELLFSSDFSIQKKGFNITYRQVAVALRNQKVRIPQGAGQAIQASSLVTIPSLQMFTVCFEIARHKQRSTEKIFSYTSGGSDVLVFGMHGAEMALGINSVQCGLGTILNQSDFTATMKSFCFTWTSTSGRVNMYSNGYRTTSCTDSKLETLVDGGVFSLGGDRDSIDGDLYNFRLWDYAMSRTQLTELTCDVPGNVLDWENSFWDIPASHSQTDSTLSCICFPNCTHLTTAVPSSGTAIPTLTSPTTSCASSGMGCPGRTRVFHWHACHMSQFVK
;
A
#
# COMPACT_ATOMS: atom_id res chain seq x y z
N MET A 1 50.82 -42.13 -83.43
CA MET A 1 50.11 -40.84 -83.43
C MET A 1 49.51 -40.62 -82.04
N SER A 2 49.81 -39.46 -81.48
CA SER A 2 49.53 -38.96 -80.13
C SER A 2 48.04 -39.02 -79.73
N TYR A 3 47.70 -39.08 -78.44
CA TYR A 3 46.80 -38.10 -77.80
C TYR A 3 46.80 -38.20 -76.25
N ILE A 4 47.46 -37.22 -75.63
CA ILE A 4 47.04 -36.35 -74.53
C ILE A 4 46.40 -36.97 -73.27
N SER A 5 47.16 -36.83 -72.18
CA SER A 5 46.77 -36.88 -70.77
C SER A 5 45.69 -35.86 -70.38
N GLY A 6 44.77 -36.25 -69.50
CA GLY A 6 43.75 -35.35 -68.94
C GLY A 6 43.23 -35.77 -67.57
N ARG A 7 44.13 -35.96 -66.58
CA ARG A 7 43.78 -36.00 -65.15
C ARG A 7 43.40 -34.59 -64.70
N TRP A 8 42.16 -34.17 -64.90
CA TRP A 8 41.60 -32.95 -64.29
C TRP A 8 40.09 -33.19 -64.18
N TRP A 9 39.46 -32.93 -63.03
CA TRP A 9 38.05 -33.20 -62.68
C TRP A 9 37.72 -34.51 -61.95
N ARG A 10 38.33 -34.80 -60.79
CA ARG A 10 37.68 -35.64 -59.75
C ARG A 10 37.90 -35.15 -58.30
N TRP A 11 38.26 -33.89 -58.11
CA TRP A 11 38.48 -33.31 -56.77
C TRP A 11 37.46 -32.24 -56.35
N LYS A 12 36.42 -31.98 -57.15
CA LYS A 12 35.45 -30.90 -56.86
C LYS A 12 34.14 -31.32 -56.19
N PHE A 13 33.86 -32.61 -55.96
CA PHE A 13 32.57 -33.03 -55.38
C PHE A 13 32.62 -33.53 -53.93
N ARG A 14 33.81 -33.73 -53.33
CA ARG A 14 33.90 -34.24 -51.95
C ARG A 14 33.92 -33.16 -50.86
N LYS A 15 34.03 -31.88 -51.24
CA LYS A 15 33.94 -30.73 -50.30
C LYS A 15 32.68 -29.87 -50.45
N VAL A 16 31.83 -30.13 -51.44
CA VAL A 16 30.56 -29.40 -51.58
C VAL A 16 29.47 -30.02 -50.69
N LEU A 17 29.46 -31.35 -50.52
CA LEU A 17 28.46 -32.05 -49.69
C LEU A 17 28.64 -31.78 -48.18
N LEU A 18 29.88 -31.64 -47.70
CA LEU A 18 30.18 -31.33 -46.29
C LEU A 18 29.92 -29.86 -45.95
N VAL A 19 30.13 -28.93 -46.89
CA VAL A 19 29.81 -27.50 -46.68
C VAL A 19 28.30 -27.26 -46.79
N ALA A 20 27.58 -27.96 -47.67
CA ALA A 20 26.13 -27.89 -47.75
C ALA A 20 25.43 -28.49 -46.51
N LEU A 21 25.96 -29.57 -45.92
CA LEU A 21 25.39 -30.15 -44.69
C LEU A 21 25.75 -29.33 -43.43
N ILE A 22 26.86 -28.59 -43.43
CA ILE A 22 27.19 -27.66 -42.34
C ILE A 22 26.41 -26.34 -42.46
N GLN A 23 26.06 -25.88 -43.68
CA GLN A 23 25.14 -24.74 -43.87
C GLN A 23 23.69 -25.10 -43.53
N VAL A 24 23.26 -26.34 -43.76
CA VAL A 24 21.91 -26.83 -43.40
C VAL A 24 21.75 -27.06 -41.89
N CYS A 25 22.83 -27.16 -41.13
CA CYS A 25 22.78 -27.22 -39.66
C CYS A 25 23.09 -25.89 -38.95
N LEU A 26 23.39 -24.80 -39.67
CA LEU A 26 23.76 -23.50 -39.05
C LEU A 26 22.72 -22.37 -39.23
N GLU A 27 21.55 -22.63 -39.82
CA GLU A 27 20.47 -21.63 -39.97
C GLU A 27 19.08 -22.15 -39.52
N THR A 28 19.04 -23.03 -38.52
CA THR A 28 17.80 -23.27 -37.75
C THR A 28 18.07 -23.29 -36.26
N SER A 29 18.77 -22.27 -35.75
CA SER A 29 18.32 -21.71 -34.48
C SER A 29 17.00 -20.99 -34.76
N VAL A 30 15.92 -21.75 -34.89
CA VAL A 30 14.59 -21.19 -34.67
C VAL A 30 14.74 -20.55 -33.29
N LEU A 31 14.63 -19.22 -33.18
CA LEU A 31 14.31 -18.62 -31.89
C LEU A 31 12.94 -19.20 -31.55
N SER A 32 12.94 -20.37 -30.92
CA SER A 32 11.75 -21.00 -30.41
C SER A 32 11.19 -20.01 -29.42
N CYS A 33 10.11 -19.35 -29.81
CA CYS A 33 9.34 -18.54 -28.90
C CYS A 33 8.99 -19.40 -27.69
N GLN A 34 9.44 -19.00 -26.51
CA GLN A 34 9.20 -19.74 -25.27
C GLN A 34 7.73 -19.58 -24.89
N VAL A 35 7.01 -20.69 -24.87
CA VAL A 35 5.56 -20.74 -24.57
C VAL A 35 5.30 -21.01 -23.08
N ASP A 36 6.35 -21.08 -22.25
CA ASP A 36 6.18 -21.20 -20.81
C ASP A 36 5.83 -19.85 -20.17
N CYS A 37 4.54 -19.67 -19.92
CA CYS A 37 3.93 -18.44 -19.43
C CYS A 37 3.19 -18.63 -18.10
N ASN A 38 3.56 -19.66 -17.33
CA ASN A 38 3.09 -19.86 -15.96
C ASN A 38 4.19 -19.47 -14.98
N GLN A 39 4.14 -18.24 -14.47
CA GLN A 39 5.24 -17.68 -13.68
C GLN A 39 4.75 -17.01 -12.39
N VAL A 40 5.61 -17.01 -11.39
CA VAL A 40 5.41 -16.30 -10.12
C VAL A 40 6.51 -15.28 -9.95
N PHE A 41 6.13 -14.01 -9.82
CA PHE A 41 7.08 -12.92 -9.62
C PHE A 41 7.03 -12.43 -8.18
N THR A 42 8.20 -12.36 -7.54
CA THR A 42 8.38 -11.85 -6.17
C THR A 42 9.29 -10.63 -6.10
N SER A 43 9.92 -10.24 -7.21
CA SER A 43 10.79 -9.07 -7.28
C SER A 43 10.01 -7.75 -7.08
N PRO A 44 10.62 -6.69 -6.50
CA PRO A 44 9.95 -5.41 -6.23
C PRO A 44 9.42 -4.70 -7.48
N LEU A 45 10.06 -4.90 -8.61
CA LEU A 45 9.66 -4.38 -9.91
C LEU A 45 10.09 -5.35 -11.00
N GLY A 46 9.42 -5.29 -12.14
CA GLY A 46 9.77 -6.11 -13.29
C GLY A 46 8.82 -5.90 -14.45
N SER A 47 9.01 -6.72 -15.49
CA SER A 47 8.14 -6.75 -16.64
C SER A 47 8.01 -8.17 -17.18
N PHE A 48 6.91 -8.41 -17.89
CA PHE A 48 6.67 -9.63 -18.63
C PHE A 48 5.79 -9.35 -19.83
N THR A 49 5.88 -10.21 -20.83
CA THR A 49 5.15 -10.06 -22.08
C THR A 49 4.31 -11.30 -22.37
N SER A 50 3.36 -11.18 -23.28
CA SER A 50 2.76 -12.35 -23.90
C SER A 50 3.83 -13.18 -24.63
N PRO A 51 3.64 -14.49 -24.80
CA PRO A 51 4.57 -15.30 -25.58
C PRO A 51 4.74 -14.72 -26.99
N CYS A 52 5.97 -14.72 -27.48
CA CYS A 52 6.40 -14.26 -28.80
C CYS A 52 6.38 -12.74 -29.04
N TYR A 53 5.98 -11.94 -28.05
CA TYR A 53 6.04 -10.48 -28.14
C TYR A 53 7.44 -9.99 -28.55
N PRO A 54 7.59 -9.00 -29.46
CA PRO A 54 6.52 -8.19 -30.08
C PRO A 54 5.88 -8.81 -31.32
N GLY A 55 6.18 -10.07 -31.65
CA GLY A 55 5.42 -10.84 -32.65
C GLY A 55 4.09 -11.34 -32.09
N ASP A 56 3.28 -11.94 -32.97
CA ASP A 56 1.95 -12.40 -32.60
C ASP A 56 1.99 -13.54 -31.57
N TYR A 57 1.10 -13.49 -30.56
CA TYR A 57 0.99 -14.58 -29.58
C TYR A 57 0.48 -15.87 -30.23
N PRO A 58 0.87 -17.06 -29.76
CA PRO A 58 0.30 -18.32 -30.22
C PRO A 58 -1.21 -18.45 -29.94
N LYS A 59 -1.88 -19.26 -30.75
CA LYS A 59 -3.26 -19.72 -30.49
C LYS A 59 -3.33 -20.73 -29.35
N SER A 60 -4.50 -20.84 -28.73
CA SER A 60 -4.86 -21.86 -27.74
C SER A 60 -3.99 -21.82 -26.48
N LEU A 61 -3.64 -20.60 -26.04
CA LEU A 61 -2.85 -20.39 -24.83
C LEU A 61 -3.72 -20.40 -23.57
N ALA A 62 -3.10 -20.83 -22.48
CA ALA A 62 -3.58 -20.66 -21.12
C ALA A 62 -2.40 -20.28 -20.23
N CYS A 63 -2.20 -18.98 -20.05
CA CYS A 63 -1.09 -18.41 -19.30
C CYS A 63 -1.54 -17.83 -17.97
N ARG A 64 -0.63 -17.86 -16.98
CA ARG A 64 -0.87 -17.33 -15.64
C ARG A 64 0.38 -16.65 -15.10
N TRP A 65 0.25 -15.40 -14.72
CA TRP A 65 1.28 -14.69 -13.97
C TRP A 65 0.75 -14.31 -12.60
N THR A 66 1.44 -14.76 -11.55
CA THR A 66 1.12 -14.40 -10.16
C THR A 66 2.16 -13.43 -9.64
N LEU A 67 1.76 -12.20 -9.36
CA LEU A 67 2.59 -11.16 -8.77
C LEU A 67 2.40 -11.20 -7.25
N ARG A 68 3.47 -11.45 -6.49
CA ARG A 68 3.44 -11.53 -5.02
C ARG A 68 4.35 -10.46 -4.43
N ALA A 69 3.76 -9.57 -3.64
CA ALA A 69 4.44 -8.60 -2.82
C ALA A 69 4.55 -9.11 -1.36
N PRO A 70 5.53 -8.61 -0.58
CA PRO A 70 5.57 -8.86 0.85
C PRO A 70 4.37 -8.22 1.57
N ALA A 71 4.12 -8.64 2.80
CA ALA A 71 3.10 -7.99 3.64
C ALA A 71 3.38 -6.48 3.76
N GLY A 72 2.33 -5.67 3.80
CA GLY A 72 2.45 -4.20 3.83
C GLY A 72 2.63 -3.55 2.45
N PHE A 73 2.66 -4.34 1.36
CA PHE A 73 2.72 -3.84 -0.01
C PHE A 73 1.52 -4.33 -0.83
N ILE A 74 1.09 -3.51 -1.77
CA ILE A 74 0.21 -3.90 -2.88
C ILE A 74 1.02 -4.02 -4.17
N VAL A 75 0.42 -4.60 -5.21
CA VAL A 75 0.98 -4.68 -6.55
C VAL A 75 0.29 -3.62 -7.42
N GLN A 76 1.09 -2.81 -8.11
CA GLN A 76 0.65 -1.97 -9.21
C GLN A 76 1.14 -2.57 -10.53
N LEU A 77 0.22 -2.73 -11.48
CA LEU A 77 0.46 -3.27 -12.82
C LEU A 77 0.11 -2.21 -13.86
N THR A 78 0.97 -2.02 -14.85
CA THR A 78 0.74 -1.10 -15.98
C THR A 78 0.91 -1.85 -17.30
N PHE A 79 -0.08 -1.70 -18.19
CA PHE A 79 -0.02 -2.20 -19.57
C PHE A 79 0.72 -1.18 -20.45
N ALA A 80 2.02 -1.39 -20.65
CA ALA A 80 2.84 -0.53 -21.50
C ALA A 80 2.47 -0.65 -22.97
N ASP A 81 2.01 -1.84 -23.39
CA ASP A 81 1.47 -2.12 -24.72
C ASP A 81 0.42 -3.24 -24.61
N PHE A 82 -0.64 -3.16 -25.41
CA PHE A 82 -1.75 -4.12 -25.37
C PHE A 82 -2.57 -4.13 -26.66
N GLU A 83 -2.63 -5.28 -27.31
CA GLU A 83 -3.47 -5.54 -28.48
C GLU A 83 -3.81 -7.04 -28.56
N LEU A 84 -5.08 -7.37 -28.33
CA LEU A 84 -5.65 -8.71 -28.47
C LEU A 84 -6.73 -8.73 -29.56
N GLU A 85 -7.18 -9.92 -29.98
CA GLU A 85 -8.40 -10.02 -30.79
C GLU A 85 -9.58 -9.35 -30.05
N GLU A 86 -10.36 -8.54 -30.76
CA GLU A 86 -11.50 -7.84 -30.19
C GLU A 86 -12.78 -8.64 -30.40
N ALA A 87 -13.55 -8.80 -29.33
CA ALA A 87 -14.86 -9.43 -29.36
C ALA A 87 -15.78 -8.82 -28.31
N LEU A 88 -17.09 -8.80 -28.58
CA LEU A 88 -18.07 -8.38 -27.59
C LEU A 88 -17.97 -9.27 -26.34
N GLY A 89 -17.68 -8.67 -25.18
CA GLY A 89 -17.48 -9.40 -23.93
C GLY A 89 -16.16 -10.18 -23.82
N CYS A 90 -15.21 -9.94 -24.72
CA CYS A 90 -13.90 -10.61 -24.77
C CYS A 90 -14.04 -12.15 -24.75
N ILE A 91 -14.88 -12.66 -25.66
CA ILE A 91 -15.22 -14.08 -25.74
C ILE A 91 -14.19 -14.93 -26.50
N TYR A 92 -13.39 -14.32 -27.38
CA TYR A 92 -12.28 -14.99 -28.09
C TYR A 92 -11.04 -14.93 -27.20
N ASP A 93 -10.22 -13.89 -27.40
CA ASP A 93 -9.02 -13.66 -26.61
C ASP A 93 -9.28 -12.70 -25.47
N ARG A 94 -8.66 -12.97 -24.31
CA ARG A 94 -8.83 -12.10 -23.14
C ARG A 94 -7.67 -12.18 -22.17
N VAL A 95 -7.41 -11.03 -21.54
CA VAL A 95 -6.69 -10.94 -20.27
C VAL A 95 -7.69 -10.72 -19.15
N VAL A 96 -7.58 -11.48 -18.06
CA VAL A 96 -8.31 -11.27 -16.82
C VAL A 96 -7.32 -10.92 -15.72
N VAL A 97 -7.50 -9.76 -15.09
CA VAL A 97 -6.69 -9.32 -13.95
C VAL A 97 -7.53 -9.42 -12.68
N SER A 98 -7.09 -10.25 -11.74
CA SER A 98 -7.66 -10.34 -10.41
C SER A 98 -6.92 -9.40 -9.47
N THR A 99 -7.62 -8.35 -9.01
CA THR A 99 -7.07 -7.35 -8.10
C THR A 99 -7.23 -7.73 -6.62
N GLY A 100 -7.92 -8.83 -6.33
CA GLY A 100 -8.25 -9.32 -4.98
C GLY A 100 -9.68 -8.97 -4.54
N SER A 101 -10.25 -7.85 -5.00
CA SER A 101 -11.67 -7.50 -4.78
C SER A 101 -12.54 -7.68 -6.03
N SER A 102 -11.92 -7.66 -7.21
CA SER A 102 -12.61 -7.80 -8.49
C SER A 102 -11.72 -8.47 -9.53
N ASP A 103 -12.38 -9.11 -10.50
CA ASP A 103 -11.76 -9.62 -11.72
C ASP A 103 -12.20 -8.72 -12.88
N VAL A 104 -11.24 -8.15 -13.61
CA VAL A 104 -11.50 -7.25 -14.75
C VAL A 104 -10.97 -7.88 -16.03
N LYS A 105 -11.76 -7.85 -17.10
CA LYS A 105 -11.43 -8.48 -18.39
C LYS A 105 -11.11 -7.43 -19.45
N PHE A 106 -10.12 -7.72 -20.29
CA PHE A 106 -9.65 -6.86 -21.36
C PHE A 106 -9.38 -7.65 -22.64
N CYS A 107 -9.66 -7.03 -23.78
CA CYS A 107 -9.36 -7.49 -25.14
C CYS A 107 -9.29 -6.30 -26.10
N GLY A 108 -9.03 -6.52 -27.39
CA GLY A 108 -8.78 -5.41 -28.32
C GLY A 108 -7.61 -4.55 -27.83
N ILE A 109 -7.80 -3.23 -27.81
CA ILE A 109 -6.82 -2.25 -27.27
C ILE A 109 -7.23 -1.65 -25.92
N THR A 110 -8.26 -2.21 -25.27
CA THR A 110 -8.93 -1.58 -24.12
C THR A 110 -8.06 -1.41 -22.88
N ALA A 111 -7.01 -2.22 -22.72
CA ALA A 111 -6.08 -2.10 -21.60
C ALA A 111 -4.85 -1.23 -21.89
N HIS A 112 -4.63 -0.77 -23.12
CA HIS A 112 -3.42 -0.04 -23.49
C HIS A 112 -3.26 1.24 -22.65
N GLY A 113 -2.15 1.36 -21.92
CA GLY A 113 -1.85 2.50 -21.05
C GLY A 113 -2.58 2.50 -19.70
N LEU A 114 -3.39 1.47 -19.40
CA LEU A 114 -4.07 1.37 -18.10
C LEU A 114 -3.10 0.95 -17.00
N THR A 115 -3.37 1.46 -15.79
CA THR A 115 -2.70 1.05 -14.55
C THR A 115 -3.72 0.57 -13.54
N LEU A 116 -3.45 -0.60 -12.94
CA LEU A 116 -4.31 -1.26 -11.96
C LEU A 116 -3.56 -1.48 -10.67
N ASN A 117 -4.25 -1.37 -9.54
CA ASN A 117 -3.74 -1.68 -8.21
C ASN A 117 -4.47 -2.88 -7.63
N SER A 118 -3.74 -3.76 -6.94
CA SER A 118 -4.37 -4.80 -6.13
C SER A 118 -4.85 -4.23 -4.80
N THR A 119 -5.83 -4.89 -4.20
CA THR A 119 -6.30 -4.59 -2.84
C THR A 119 -5.49 -5.30 -1.76
N GLY A 120 -4.83 -6.41 -2.12
CA GLY A 120 -3.89 -7.14 -1.26
C GLY A 120 -2.49 -7.19 -1.84
N ASN A 121 -1.65 -8.05 -1.28
CA ASN A 121 -0.26 -8.25 -1.70
C ASN A 121 -0.10 -9.27 -2.84
N VAL A 122 -1.19 -9.78 -3.41
CA VAL A 122 -1.18 -10.70 -4.54
C VAL A 122 -2.07 -10.16 -5.64
N MET A 123 -1.56 -10.14 -6.88
CA MET A 123 -2.32 -9.87 -8.10
C MET A 123 -2.10 -11.02 -9.07
N GLU A 124 -3.17 -11.49 -9.70
CA GLU A 124 -3.08 -12.55 -10.70
C GLU A 124 -3.54 -12.05 -12.06
N LEU A 125 -2.80 -12.43 -13.11
CA LEU A 125 -3.14 -12.18 -14.49
C LEU A 125 -3.30 -13.51 -15.24
N LEU A 126 -4.43 -13.68 -15.90
CA LEU A 126 -4.73 -14.82 -16.76
C LEU A 126 -4.86 -14.36 -18.20
N PHE A 127 -4.17 -15.01 -19.12
CA PHE A 127 -4.33 -14.80 -20.56
C PHE A 127 -4.81 -16.09 -21.22
N SER A 128 -5.84 -15.98 -22.05
CA SER A 128 -6.32 -17.08 -22.87
C SER A 128 -6.51 -16.62 -24.31
N SER A 129 -6.07 -17.44 -25.25
CA SER A 129 -6.33 -17.24 -26.69
C SER A 129 -7.10 -18.42 -27.30
N ASP A 130 -7.90 -18.16 -28.31
CA ASP A 130 -8.68 -19.20 -29.01
C ASP A 130 -7.89 -19.89 -30.13
N PHE A 131 -8.53 -20.57 -31.09
CA PHE A 131 -7.85 -21.32 -32.15
C PHE A 131 -7.44 -20.48 -33.38
N SER A 132 -7.83 -19.21 -33.47
CA SER A 132 -7.63 -18.34 -34.62
C SER A 132 -7.29 -16.90 -34.24
N ILE A 133 -7.02 -16.05 -35.24
CA ILE A 133 -6.77 -14.60 -35.15
C ILE A 133 -5.87 -14.18 -33.99
N GLN A 134 -4.57 -14.12 -34.24
CA GLN A 134 -3.59 -13.62 -33.27
C GLN A 134 -3.34 -12.13 -33.50
N LYS A 135 -2.80 -11.47 -32.46
CA LYS A 135 -2.33 -10.08 -32.47
C LYS A 135 -0.99 -9.99 -31.74
N LYS A 136 -0.43 -8.79 -31.69
CA LYS A 136 0.83 -8.45 -31.02
C LYS A 136 0.89 -8.87 -29.54
N GLY A 137 -0.24 -8.90 -28.83
CA GLY A 137 -0.30 -9.26 -27.42
C GLY A 137 0.00 -8.09 -26.50
N PHE A 138 0.81 -8.30 -25.46
CA PHE A 138 1.01 -7.28 -24.43
C PHE A 138 2.42 -7.23 -23.86
N ASN A 139 2.78 -6.05 -23.38
CA ASN A 139 3.95 -5.80 -22.55
C ASN A 139 3.49 -5.13 -21.26
N ILE A 140 3.79 -5.76 -20.13
CA ILE A 140 3.33 -5.34 -18.81
C ILE A 140 4.54 -5.05 -17.93
N THR A 141 4.49 -3.93 -17.23
CA THR A 141 5.39 -3.63 -16.12
C THR A 141 4.64 -3.70 -14.81
N TYR A 142 5.28 -4.17 -13.75
CA TYR A 142 4.70 -4.19 -12.41
C TYR A 142 5.69 -3.63 -11.39
N ARG A 143 5.15 -3.11 -10.29
CA ARG A 143 5.92 -2.72 -9.11
C ARG A 143 5.14 -2.98 -7.83
N GLN A 144 5.86 -3.29 -6.76
CA GLN A 144 5.34 -3.36 -5.40
C GLN A 144 5.29 -1.93 -4.85
N VAL A 145 4.15 -1.56 -4.27
CA VAL A 145 3.92 -0.22 -3.69
C VAL A 145 3.57 -0.39 -2.23
N ALA A 146 4.32 0.25 -1.34
CA ALA A 146 4.03 0.20 0.09
C ALA A 146 2.63 0.79 0.35
N VAL A 147 1.85 0.12 1.19
CA VAL A 147 0.58 0.67 1.66
C VAL A 147 0.87 1.92 2.48
N ALA A 148 0.16 3.00 2.22
CA ALA A 148 0.33 4.24 2.96
C ALA A 148 0.01 4.01 4.45
N LEU A 149 0.87 4.51 5.34
CA LEU A 149 0.73 4.32 6.78
C LEU A 149 -0.58 4.95 7.32
N ARG A 150 -1.11 5.99 6.68
CA ARG A 150 -2.44 6.57 6.96
C ARG A 150 -3.61 5.60 6.77
N ASN A 151 -3.43 4.51 6.03
CA ASN A 151 -4.43 3.45 5.91
C ASN A 151 -4.19 2.30 6.91
N GLN A 152 -3.27 2.46 7.86
CA GLN A 152 -2.83 1.39 8.75
C GLN A 152 -2.75 1.86 10.20
N LYS A 153 -3.31 1.05 11.10
CA LYS A 153 -2.98 1.10 12.53
C LYS A 153 -1.81 0.15 12.81
N VAL A 154 -1.11 0.42 13.90
CA VAL A 154 0.09 -0.33 14.30
C VAL A 154 -0.16 -0.99 15.65
N ARG A 155 -0.09 -2.32 15.68
CA ARG A 155 -0.10 -3.10 16.93
C ARG A 155 1.22 -2.91 17.64
N ILE A 156 1.19 -2.33 18.84
CA ILE A 156 2.40 -2.07 19.60
C ILE A 156 3.00 -3.38 20.13
N PRO A 157 4.25 -3.69 19.74
CA PRO A 157 4.92 -4.93 20.11
C PRO A 157 5.14 -5.04 21.62
N GLN A 158 5.22 -6.29 22.08
CA GLN A 158 5.37 -6.64 23.49
C GLN A 158 6.69 -7.39 23.68
N GLY A 159 7.62 -6.82 24.44
CA GLY A 159 8.88 -7.47 24.79
C GLY A 159 10.10 -6.60 24.55
N ALA A 160 11.19 -6.94 25.24
CA ALA A 160 12.46 -6.22 25.20
C ALA A 160 12.98 -6.04 23.76
N GLY A 161 13.37 -4.83 23.43
CA GLY A 161 13.99 -4.44 22.17
C GLY A 161 13.04 -4.35 20.99
N GLN A 162 11.72 -4.44 21.20
CA GLN A 162 10.76 -4.50 20.10
C GLN A 162 10.06 -3.19 19.80
N ALA A 163 10.33 -2.09 20.52
CA ALA A 163 9.64 -0.82 20.30
C ALA A 163 9.71 -0.35 18.84
N ILE A 164 8.60 0.20 18.34
CA ILE A 164 8.54 0.78 17.00
C ILE A 164 9.24 2.14 17.05
N GLN A 165 10.25 2.35 16.22
CA GLN A 165 11.06 3.57 16.24
C GLN A 165 10.79 4.47 15.04
N ALA A 166 10.95 5.77 15.25
CA ALA A 166 11.10 6.71 14.16
C ALA A 166 12.35 6.35 13.35
N SER A 167 12.29 6.55 12.04
CA SER A 167 13.38 6.21 11.15
C SER A 167 14.64 7.01 11.49
N SER A 168 15.82 6.38 11.36
CA SER A 168 17.11 7.06 11.58
C SER A 168 17.35 8.24 10.63
N LEU A 169 16.54 8.37 9.57
CA LEU A 169 16.57 9.50 8.63
C LEU A 169 15.86 10.75 9.18
N VAL A 170 15.04 10.61 10.22
CA VAL A 170 14.36 11.72 10.88
C VAL A 170 15.26 12.27 11.98
N THR A 171 15.51 13.57 11.97
CA THR A 171 16.18 14.27 13.07
C THR A 171 15.15 14.98 13.93
N ILE A 172 15.07 14.62 15.21
CA ILE A 172 14.23 15.32 16.18
C ILE A 172 14.98 16.57 16.67
N PRO A 173 14.42 17.78 16.51
CA PRO A 173 15.06 19.00 16.97
C PRO A 173 14.98 19.12 18.50
N SER A 174 15.71 20.09 19.05
CA SER A 174 15.55 20.46 20.46
C SER A 174 14.16 21.06 20.69
N LEU A 175 13.42 20.57 21.68
CA LEU A 175 12.03 20.97 21.94
C LEU A 175 11.90 21.66 23.30
N GLN A 176 11.44 22.90 23.25
CA GLN A 176 10.97 23.67 24.42
C GLN A 176 9.44 23.74 24.50
N MET A 177 8.78 23.28 23.44
CA MET A 177 7.35 23.09 23.38
C MET A 177 7.04 22.07 22.32
N PHE A 178 5.87 21.45 22.40
CA PHE A 178 5.41 20.55 21.35
C PHE A 178 3.90 20.42 21.36
N THR A 179 3.39 19.91 20.25
CA THR A 179 2.08 19.28 20.16
C THR A 179 2.26 17.85 19.69
N VAL A 180 1.69 16.89 20.39
CA VAL A 180 1.67 15.49 19.97
C VAL A 180 0.23 15.03 19.85
N CYS A 181 -0.14 14.46 18.72
CA CYS A 181 -1.47 13.92 18.47
C CYS A 181 -1.36 12.49 17.99
N PHE A 182 -2.26 11.63 18.48
CA PHE A 182 -2.36 10.25 18.04
C PHE A 182 -3.74 9.70 18.36
N GLU A 183 -4.06 8.59 17.72
CA GLU A 183 -5.22 7.78 18.01
C GLU A 183 -4.78 6.46 18.63
N ILE A 184 -5.53 6.00 19.63
CA ILE A 184 -5.18 4.81 20.40
C ILE A 184 -6.39 3.95 20.75
N ALA A 185 -6.21 2.64 20.66
CA ALA A 185 -7.11 1.62 21.18
C ALA A 185 -6.33 0.72 22.15
N ARG A 186 -6.71 0.71 23.42
CA ARG A 186 -6.04 -0.09 24.47
C ARG A 186 -6.78 -1.40 24.72
N HIS A 187 -6.07 -2.50 24.68
CA HIS A 187 -6.63 -3.85 24.86
C HIS A 187 -6.47 -4.35 26.29
N LYS A 188 -5.30 -4.10 26.91
CA LYS A 188 -5.05 -4.43 28.31
C LYS A 188 -4.37 -3.26 28.98
N GLN A 189 -4.77 -2.99 30.22
CA GLN A 189 -4.17 -1.97 31.05
C GLN A 189 -3.10 -2.59 31.96
N ARG A 190 -1.98 -1.89 32.12
CA ARG A 190 -0.96 -2.18 33.14
C ARG A 190 -0.77 -0.99 34.07
N SER A 191 -0.21 -1.24 35.26
CA SER A 191 0.12 -0.19 36.22
C SER A 191 1.24 0.72 35.71
N THR A 192 2.17 0.15 34.95
CA THR A 192 3.24 0.91 34.29
C THR A 192 3.25 0.50 32.84
N GLU A 193 2.96 1.45 31.95
CA GLU A 193 3.02 1.26 30.51
C GLU A 193 3.37 2.56 29.81
N LYS A 194 4.14 2.50 28.73
CA LYS A 194 4.48 3.61 27.84
C LYS A 194 3.65 3.50 26.58
N ILE A 195 3.03 4.61 26.21
CA ILE A 195 2.35 4.78 24.92
C ILE A 195 3.36 5.28 23.90
N PHE A 196 4.21 6.23 24.29
CA PHE A 196 5.36 6.65 23.52
C PHE A 196 6.50 7.07 24.44
N SER A 197 7.70 7.06 23.88
CA SER A 197 8.92 7.53 24.53
C SER A 197 9.83 8.23 23.52
N TYR A 198 10.67 9.13 24.01
CA TYR A 198 11.76 9.72 23.26
C TYR A 198 13.01 9.58 24.13
N THR A 199 13.98 8.85 23.60
CA THR A 199 15.19 8.46 24.32
C THR A 199 16.36 9.26 23.74
N SER A 200 17.09 9.97 24.60
CA SER A 200 18.33 10.67 24.23
C SER A 200 19.41 10.41 25.28
N GLY A 201 20.67 10.26 24.84
CA GLY A 201 21.78 9.91 25.73
C GLY A 201 21.59 8.59 26.50
N GLY A 202 20.80 7.66 25.96
CA GLY A 202 20.50 6.37 26.59
C GLY A 202 19.47 6.40 27.72
N SER A 203 18.79 7.54 27.93
CA SER A 203 17.71 7.69 28.91
C SER A 203 16.45 8.23 28.25
N ASP A 204 15.28 7.83 28.75
CA ASP A 204 14.02 8.39 28.29
C ASP A 204 13.88 9.82 28.82
N VAL A 205 13.89 10.79 27.90
CA VAL A 205 13.80 12.23 28.21
C VAL A 205 12.38 12.77 27.98
N LEU A 206 11.54 12.05 27.25
CA LEU A 206 10.11 12.31 27.20
C LEU A 206 9.37 10.97 27.21
N VAL A 207 8.39 10.82 28.10
CA VAL A 207 7.59 9.60 28.24
C VAL A 207 6.14 9.96 28.45
N PHE A 208 5.23 9.25 27.80
CA PHE A 208 3.81 9.35 28.09
C PHE A 208 3.20 7.98 28.28
N GLY A 209 2.44 7.81 29.37
CA GLY A 209 1.79 6.54 29.67
C GLY A 209 1.33 6.43 31.13
N MET A 210 1.06 5.20 31.58
CA MET A 210 0.75 4.92 32.98
C MET A 210 2.03 4.87 33.79
N HIS A 211 2.03 5.57 34.92
CA HIS A 211 3.07 5.48 35.94
C HIS A 211 2.42 5.19 37.31
N GLY A 212 2.37 3.91 37.68
CA GLY A 212 1.70 3.43 38.88
C GLY A 212 0.18 3.34 38.71
N ALA A 213 -0.55 4.35 39.17
CA ALA A 213 -2.02 4.37 39.12
C ALA A 213 -2.58 5.56 38.33
N GLU A 214 -1.72 6.36 37.71
CA GLU A 214 -2.09 7.61 37.05
C GLU A 214 -1.42 7.71 35.67
N MET A 215 -2.09 8.38 34.74
CA MET A 215 -1.48 8.82 33.50
C MET A 215 -0.51 9.96 33.79
N ALA A 216 0.67 9.91 33.18
CA ALA A 216 1.70 10.89 33.43
C ALA A 216 2.51 11.21 32.17
N LEU A 217 3.06 12.42 32.17
CA LEU A 217 4.02 12.91 31.18
C LEU A 217 5.36 13.12 31.88
N GLY A 218 6.35 12.28 31.56
CA GLY A 218 7.73 12.46 31.99
C GLY A 218 8.45 13.42 31.04
N ILE A 219 9.14 14.42 31.57
CA ILE A 219 9.95 15.40 30.84
C ILE A 219 11.29 15.51 31.57
N ASN A 220 12.36 15.01 30.94
CA ASN A 220 13.66 14.78 31.57
C ASN A 220 13.47 14.02 32.91
N SER A 221 13.92 14.57 34.03
CA SER A 221 13.75 13.98 35.36
C SER A 221 12.41 14.31 36.03
N VAL A 222 11.55 15.10 35.39
CA VAL A 222 10.29 15.58 35.95
C VAL A 222 9.15 14.64 35.57
N GLN A 223 8.37 14.20 36.56
CA GLN A 223 7.18 13.39 36.36
C GLN A 223 5.91 14.22 36.58
N CYS A 224 5.17 14.50 35.51
CA CYS A 224 3.94 15.29 35.54
C CYS A 224 2.70 14.38 35.60
N GLY A 225 2.01 14.30 36.75
CA GLY A 225 0.72 13.62 36.86
C GLY A 225 -0.39 14.34 36.07
N LEU A 226 -1.19 13.59 35.31
CA LEU A 226 -2.25 14.13 34.44
C LEU A 226 -3.66 13.72 34.87
N GLY A 227 -3.84 13.11 36.03
CA GLY A 227 -5.10 12.56 36.53
C GLY A 227 -6.23 13.59 36.66
N THR A 228 -5.91 14.88 36.73
CA THR A 228 -6.90 15.97 36.73
C THR A 228 -7.54 16.21 35.35
N ILE A 229 -6.86 15.81 34.27
CA ILE A 229 -7.31 16.04 32.89
C ILE A 229 -7.52 14.76 32.10
N LEU A 230 -6.93 13.64 32.51
CA LEU A 230 -6.96 12.38 31.80
C LEU A 230 -7.10 11.21 32.78
N ASN A 231 -8.14 10.40 32.60
CA ASN A 231 -8.35 9.20 33.39
C ASN A 231 -7.89 7.97 32.61
N GLN A 232 -7.39 6.95 33.32
CA GLN A 232 -7.12 5.64 32.73
C GLN A 232 -8.35 5.09 31.98
N SER A 233 -9.58 5.35 32.42
CA SER A 233 -10.80 4.88 31.75
C SER A 233 -11.05 5.51 30.37
N ASP A 234 -10.38 6.62 30.05
CA ASP A 234 -10.53 7.28 28.75
C ASP A 234 -9.97 6.41 27.61
N PHE A 235 -8.96 5.58 27.92
CA PHE A 235 -8.34 4.62 27.02
C PHE A 235 -9.15 3.32 26.97
N THR A 236 -9.91 3.18 25.89
CA THR A 236 -10.82 2.07 25.60
C THR A 236 -10.26 1.15 24.51
N ALA A 237 -10.88 -0.01 24.32
CA ALA A 237 -10.59 -0.89 23.19
C ALA A 237 -11.03 -0.33 21.83
N THR A 238 -11.78 0.78 21.80
CA THR A 238 -12.10 1.53 20.59
C THR A 238 -11.10 2.66 20.38
N MET A 239 -10.72 2.87 19.12
CA MET A 239 -9.80 3.94 18.71
C MET A 239 -10.34 5.32 19.12
N LYS A 240 -9.53 6.09 19.82
CA LYS A 240 -9.85 7.46 20.24
C LYS A 240 -8.67 8.38 20.02
N SER A 241 -8.96 9.62 19.64
CA SER A 241 -7.96 10.67 19.41
C SER A 241 -7.61 11.41 20.69
N PHE A 242 -6.32 11.67 20.85
CA PHE A 242 -5.76 12.47 21.91
C PHE A 242 -4.69 13.39 21.34
N CYS A 243 -4.75 14.66 21.72
CA CYS A 243 -3.69 15.63 21.47
C CYS A 243 -3.21 16.23 22.78
N PHE A 244 -1.90 16.35 22.95
CA PHE A 244 -1.26 16.98 24.10
C PHE A 244 -0.38 18.12 23.64
N THR A 245 -0.34 19.20 24.42
CA THR A 245 0.63 20.26 24.23
C THR A 245 1.38 20.53 25.52
N TRP A 246 2.65 20.92 25.42
CA TRP A 246 3.47 21.32 26.55
C TRP A 246 4.32 22.55 26.18
N THR A 247 4.61 23.40 27.17
CA THR A 247 5.59 24.49 27.02
C THR A 247 6.50 24.59 28.25
N SER A 248 7.81 24.72 28.01
CA SER A 248 8.83 24.93 29.04
C SER A 248 8.71 26.30 29.73
N THR A 249 8.14 27.30 29.06
CA THR A 249 7.96 28.64 29.62
C THR A 249 6.96 28.68 30.76
N SER A 250 5.91 27.86 30.69
CA SER A 250 4.80 27.87 31.64
C SER A 250 4.66 26.58 32.43
N GLY A 251 5.26 25.48 31.95
CA GLY A 251 5.00 24.14 32.45
C GLY A 251 3.55 23.68 32.22
N ARG A 252 2.78 24.38 31.39
CA ARG A 252 1.38 24.05 31.14
C ARG A 252 1.29 22.85 30.22
N VAL A 253 0.44 21.89 30.59
CA VAL A 253 0.07 20.76 29.74
C VAL A 253 -1.40 20.91 29.37
N ASN A 254 -1.71 20.92 28.08
CA ASN A 254 -3.08 20.92 27.60
C ASN A 254 -3.38 19.59 26.94
N MET A 255 -4.61 19.13 27.07
CA MET A 255 -5.10 17.94 26.41
C MET A 255 -6.39 18.25 25.65
N TYR A 256 -6.49 17.74 24.44
CA TYR A 256 -7.70 17.72 23.66
C TYR A 256 -8.12 16.27 23.37
N SER A 257 -9.23 15.85 23.95
CA SER A 257 -9.92 14.59 23.64
C SER A 257 -11.39 14.77 23.97
N ASN A 258 -12.23 14.93 22.94
CA ASN A 258 -13.65 15.32 23.08
C ASN A 258 -13.88 16.56 23.96
N GLY A 259 -12.92 17.48 23.98
CA GLY A 259 -12.93 18.66 24.84
C GLY A 259 -11.52 19.09 25.24
N TYR A 260 -11.36 20.39 25.53
CA TYR A 260 -10.10 20.99 25.92
C TYR A 260 -9.96 21.02 27.44
N ARG A 261 -8.85 20.48 27.96
CA ARG A 261 -8.53 20.41 29.39
C ARG A 261 -7.09 20.89 29.60
N THR A 262 -6.79 21.41 30.79
CA THR A 262 -5.47 22.00 31.10
C THR A 262 -5.05 21.63 32.52
N THR A 263 -3.77 21.32 32.68
CA THR A 263 -3.10 21.15 33.97
C THR A 263 -1.75 21.87 33.93
N SER A 264 -1.08 21.98 35.07
CA SER A 264 0.25 22.57 35.16
C SER A 264 1.21 21.59 35.81
N CYS A 265 2.36 21.43 35.16
CA CYS A 265 3.54 20.75 35.67
C CYS A 265 4.64 21.79 35.86
N THR A 266 4.58 22.50 36.98
CA THR A 266 5.47 23.65 37.26
C THR A 266 6.95 23.27 37.26
N ASP A 267 7.26 22.04 37.63
CA ASP A 267 8.63 21.55 37.76
C ASP A 267 9.26 21.29 36.39
N SER A 268 8.44 21.16 35.33
CA SER A 268 8.92 21.04 33.93
C SER A 268 9.28 22.38 33.29
N LYS A 269 9.23 23.49 34.05
CA LYS A 269 9.62 24.79 33.51
C LYS A 269 11.12 24.84 33.24
N LEU A 270 11.50 25.57 32.19
CA LEU A 270 12.89 25.71 31.73
C LEU A 270 13.54 24.41 31.22
N GLU A 271 12.83 23.27 31.31
CA GLU A 271 13.28 22.03 30.69
C GLU A 271 13.37 22.19 29.17
N THR A 272 14.36 21.53 28.58
CA THR A 272 14.54 21.45 27.14
C THR A 272 14.79 19.99 26.81
N LEU A 273 13.99 19.44 25.89
CA LEU A 273 14.26 18.11 25.34
C LEU A 273 15.38 18.27 24.33
N VAL A 274 16.51 17.61 24.59
CA VAL A 274 17.68 17.68 23.71
C VAL A 274 17.40 17.01 22.37
N ASP A 275 18.09 17.47 21.32
CA ASP A 275 18.04 16.91 19.98
C ASP A 275 18.76 15.56 19.88
N GLY A 276 18.67 14.93 18.70
CA GLY A 276 19.47 13.76 18.35
C GLY A 276 19.08 12.45 19.06
N GLY A 277 17.94 12.43 19.74
CA GLY A 277 17.36 11.20 20.30
C GLY A 277 16.52 10.41 19.29
N VAL A 278 15.93 9.31 19.76
CA VAL A 278 15.06 8.43 18.97
C VAL A 278 13.66 8.40 19.58
N PHE A 279 12.65 8.70 18.76
CA PHE A 279 11.25 8.60 19.15
C PHE A 279 10.76 7.16 18.97
N SER A 280 9.99 6.64 19.92
CA SER A 280 9.47 5.28 19.90
C SER A 280 7.98 5.25 20.27
N LEU A 281 7.20 4.42 19.58
CA LEU A 281 5.87 4.02 20.02
C LEU A 281 6.03 2.84 21.00
N GLY A 282 5.54 3.04 22.22
CA GLY A 282 5.79 2.13 23.34
C GLY A 282 7.10 2.42 24.07
N GLY A 283 7.64 1.37 24.69
CA GLY A 283 8.90 1.37 25.43
C GLY A 283 9.65 0.04 25.26
N ASP A 284 10.85 -0.06 25.82
CA ASP A 284 11.66 -1.27 25.69
C ASP A 284 10.97 -2.50 26.29
N ARG A 285 10.49 -2.40 27.54
CA ARG A 285 9.87 -3.53 28.28
C ARG A 285 8.47 -3.25 28.77
N ASP A 286 8.05 -2.01 28.68
CA ASP A 286 6.87 -1.45 29.29
C ASP A 286 5.92 -0.87 28.24
N SER A 287 5.93 -1.35 27.00
CA SER A 287 4.95 -0.95 25.98
C SER A 287 3.51 -1.20 26.41
N ILE A 288 2.62 -0.28 26.03
CA ILE A 288 1.17 -0.46 26.07
C ILE A 288 0.74 -1.68 25.23
N ASP A 289 -0.24 -2.44 25.71
CA ASP A 289 -0.94 -3.46 24.92
C ASP A 289 -2.13 -2.82 24.19
N GLY A 290 -1.89 -2.41 22.94
CA GLY A 290 -2.88 -1.69 22.15
C GLY A 290 -2.44 -1.45 20.70
N ASP A 291 -3.32 -0.80 19.95
CA ASP A 291 -3.04 -0.30 18.61
C ASP A 291 -2.89 1.23 18.66
N LEU A 292 -1.93 1.77 17.91
CA LEU A 292 -1.76 3.21 17.67
C LEU A 292 -1.99 3.57 16.21
N TYR A 293 -2.43 4.79 15.98
CA TYR A 293 -2.71 5.34 14.66
C TYR A 293 -2.44 6.84 14.61
N ASN A 294 -2.08 7.34 13.42
CA ASN A 294 -1.96 8.77 13.10
C ASN A 294 -1.12 9.59 14.10
N PHE A 295 0.00 9.01 14.54
CA PHE A 295 0.94 9.69 15.43
C PHE A 295 1.65 10.83 14.70
N ARG A 296 1.52 12.04 15.23
CA ARG A 296 2.07 13.27 14.66
C ARG A 296 2.66 14.15 15.76
N LEU A 297 3.79 14.78 15.47
CA LEU A 297 4.52 15.66 16.38
C LEU A 297 4.80 17.01 15.71
N TRP A 298 4.56 18.08 16.45
CA TRP A 298 4.96 19.44 16.11
C TRP A 298 5.86 20.06 17.17
N ASP A 299 6.76 20.95 16.75
CA ASP A 299 7.70 21.70 17.59
C ASP A 299 7.12 22.96 18.24
N TYR A 300 5.80 23.17 18.11
CA TYR A 300 5.07 24.25 18.74
C TYR A 300 3.85 23.74 19.51
N ALA A 301 3.47 24.46 20.56
CA ALA A 301 2.24 24.19 21.30
C ALA A 301 1.04 24.86 20.62
N MET A 302 0.13 24.05 20.08
CA MET A 302 -1.11 24.54 19.47
C MET A 302 -2.04 25.18 20.51
N SER A 303 -2.72 26.25 20.09
CA SER A 303 -3.81 26.87 20.83
C SER A 303 -5.07 26.00 20.82
N ARG A 304 -6.03 26.34 21.68
CA ARG A 304 -7.34 25.65 21.73
C ARG A 304 -8.04 25.64 20.36
N THR A 305 -8.04 26.77 19.65
CA THR A 305 -8.69 26.90 18.33
C THR A 305 -8.01 26.01 17.30
N GLN A 306 -6.66 26.00 17.27
CA GLN A 306 -5.91 25.14 16.37
C GLN A 306 -6.18 23.65 16.64
N LEU A 307 -6.22 23.23 17.91
CA LEU A 307 -6.54 21.84 18.26
C LEU A 307 -7.96 21.43 17.88
N THR A 308 -8.94 22.34 17.97
CA THR A 308 -10.33 22.04 17.57
C THR A 308 -10.52 21.94 16.06
N GLU A 309 -9.68 22.63 15.29
CA GLU A 309 -9.74 22.65 13.82
C GLU A 309 -8.77 21.64 13.18
N LEU A 310 -7.94 20.98 13.99
CA LEU A 310 -6.92 20.05 13.50
C LEU A 310 -7.57 18.82 12.87
N THR A 311 -7.52 18.75 11.55
CA THR A 311 -7.92 17.54 10.83
C THR A 311 -6.84 16.47 10.91
N CYS A 312 -7.22 15.26 10.57
CA CYS A 312 -6.37 14.10 10.73
C CYS A 312 -5.27 14.04 9.63
N ASP A 313 -5.44 14.76 8.51
CA ASP A 313 -4.51 14.83 7.37
C ASP A 313 -3.49 15.96 7.45
N VAL A 314 -3.60 16.88 8.42
CA VAL A 314 -2.57 17.90 8.63
C VAL A 314 -1.26 17.21 9.03
N PRO A 315 -0.15 17.38 8.30
CA PRO A 315 1.10 16.72 8.59
C PRO A 315 1.77 17.30 9.83
N GLY A 316 2.40 16.43 10.64
CA GLY A 316 3.34 16.85 11.67
C GLY A 316 4.62 17.43 11.07
N ASN A 317 5.12 18.56 11.59
CA ASN A 317 6.35 19.16 11.04
C ASN A 317 7.64 18.54 11.61
N VAL A 318 7.54 17.73 12.68
CA VAL A 318 8.67 16.97 13.24
C VAL A 318 8.54 15.48 12.92
N LEU A 319 7.39 14.88 13.24
CA LEU A 319 7.05 13.50 12.88
C LEU A 319 5.66 13.48 12.27
N ASP A 320 5.51 12.78 11.15
CA ASP A 320 4.20 12.53 10.54
C ASP A 320 3.92 11.03 10.42
N TRP A 321 2.65 10.66 10.27
CA TRP A 321 2.23 9.27 10.10
C TRP A 321 2.40 8.79 8.65
N GLU A 322 3.65 8.79 8.19
CA GLU A 322 4.07 8.40 6.85
C GLU A 322 5.25 7.41 6.91
N ASN A 323 5.34 6.50 5.93
CA ASN A 323 6.37 5.45 5.89
C ASN A 323 7.82 5.97 5.92
N SER A 324 8.06 7.21 5.47
CA SER A 324 9.39 7.84 5.50
C SER A 324 9.85 8.24 6.91
N PHE A 325 8.92 8.37 7.86
CA PHE A 325 9.21 8.80 9.23
C PHE A 325 9.37 7.64 10.23
N TRP A 326 9.01 6.41 9.86
CA TRP A 326 8.87 5.29 10.79
C TRP A 326 9.45 3.99 10.25
N ASP A 327 10.17 3.27 11.11
CA ASP A 327 10.64 1.92 10.83
C ASP A 327 9.63 0.89 11.41
N ILE A 328 8.45 0.80 10.78
CA ILE A 328 7.38 -0.13 11.21
C ILE A 328 7.44 -1.43 10.42
N PRO A 329 7.67 -2.59 11.07
CA PRO A 329 7.57 -3.87 10.38
C PRO A 329 6.13 -4.15 9.97
N ALA A 330 5.93 -4.62 8.74
CA ALA A 330 4.60 -4.91 8.20
C ALA A 330 3.79 -5.94 9.02
N SER A 331 4.45 -6.78 9.84
CA SER A 331 3.78 -7.70 10.78
C SER A 331 2.99 -6.99 11.88
N HIS A 332 3.31 -5.72 12.15
CA HIS A 332 2.61 -4.89 13.14
C HIS A 332 1.56 -3.98 12.51
N SER A 333 1.60 -3.77 11.19
CA SER A 333 0.66 -2.91 10.47
C SER A 333 -0.61 -3.65 10.05
N GLN A 334 -1.76 -3.04 10.28
CA GLN A 334 -3.07 -3.58 9.90
C GLN A 334 -3.93 -2.50 9.27
N THR A 335 -4.49 -2.80 8.09
CA THR A 335 -5.49 -1.92 7.46
C THR A 335 -6.82 -2.03 8.19
N ASP A 336 -7.43 -0.89 8.47
CA ASP A 336 -8.70 -0.83 9.20
C ASP A 336 -9.59 0.29 8.62
N SER A 337 -10.77 -0.09 8.13
CA SER A 337 -11.71 0.82 7.46
C SER A 337 -12.38 1.84 8.39
N THR A 338 -12.17 1.75 9.70
CA THR A 338 -12.74 2.70 10.66
C THR A 338 -11.77 3.80 11.09
N LEU A 339 -10.56 3.85 10.51
CA LEU A 339 -9.55 4.85 10.84
C LEU A 339 -9.95 6.24 10.35
N SER A 340 -9.63 7.28 11.13
CA SER A 340 -10.12 8.64 10.88
C SER A 340 -9.67 9.25 9.55
N CYS A 341 -8.47 8.88 9.06
CA CYS A 341 -7.95 9.34 7.76
C CYS A 341 -7.86 8.22 6.73
N ILE A 342 -8.62 7.12 6.90
CA ILE A 342 -8.59 6.12 5.86
C ILE A 342 -9.11 6.73 4.57
N CYS A 343 -8.36 6.56 3.51
CA CYS A 343 -8.84 6.89 2.19
C CYS A 343 -8.59 5.80 1.16
N PHE A 344 -8.21 4.60 1.61
CA PHE A 344 -8.31 3.39 0.82
C PHE A 344 -9.77 3.11 0.39
N PRO A 345 -10.03 2.68 -0.86
CA PRO A 345 -9.07 2.45 -1.96
C PRO A 345 -8.76 3.70 -2.80
N ASN A 346 -9.33 4.86 -2.46
CA ASN A 346 -9.41 6.06 -3.30
C ASN A 346 -8.18 6.99 -3.24
N CYS A 347 -7.33 6.93 -2.21
CA CYS A 347 -6.01 7.55 -2.28
C CYS A 347 -4.93 6.49 -2.49
N THR A 348 -4.36 6.51 -3.68
CA THR A 348 -2.94 6.23 -3.81
C THR A 348 -2.19 7.47 -3.32
N HIS A 349 -1.94 7.60 -2.01
CA HIS A 349 -0.84 8.45 -1.59
C HIS A 349 0.40 7.83 -2.23
N LEU A 350 0.88 8.48 -3.30
CA LEU A 350 2.16 8.17 -3.90
C LEU A 350 3.19 8.37 -2.79
N THR A 351 3.61 7.27 -2.14
CA THR A 351 4.89 7.27 -1.46
C THR A 351 5.88 7.84 -2.45
N THR A 352 6.49 8.96 -2.09
CA THR A 352 7.29 9.83 -2.96
C THR A 352 8.31 9.03 -3.78
N ALA A 353 7.93 8.73 -5.01
CA ALA A 353 8.85 8.47 -6.10
C ALA A 353 8.70 9.64 -7.07
N VAL A 354 9.78 10.42 -7.15
CA VAL A 354 10.19 11.46 -8.12
C VAL A 354 9.20 11.76 -9.27
N PRO A 355 8.89 13.05 -9.56
CA PRO A 355 7.95 13.41 -10.61
C PRO A 355 8.51 13.10 -11.99
N SER A 356 7.81 12.27 -12.77
CA SER A 356 7.90 12.32 -14.23
C SER A 356 6.71 13.09 -14.78
N SER A 357 7.01 14.24 -15.37
CA SER A 357 6.15 15.05 -16.22
C SER A 357 5.30 14.23 -17.20
N GLY A 358 4.01 14.51 -17.28
CA GLY A 358 3.13 13.96 -18.32
C GLY A 358 1.72 14.52 -18.23
N THR A 359 1.34 15.30 -19.24
CA THR A 359 0.12 16.11 -19.39
C THR A 359 -1.14 15.33 -19.76
N ALA A 360 -2.27 15.96 -19.39
CA ALA A 360 -3.61 15.95 -20.01
C ALA A 360 -4.64 14.89 -19.56
N ILE A 361 -5.77 15.44 -19.08
CA ILE A 361 -7.04 14.82 -18.74
C ILE A 361 -7.89 14.69 -20.01
N PRO A 362 -8.60 13.56 -20.23
CA PRO A 362 -9.82 13.55 -21.02
C PRO A 362 -11.06 13.38 -20.12
N THR A 363 -12.03 14.26 -20.37
CA THR A 363 -13.40 14.29 -19.85
C THR A 363 -14.18 12.99 -20.10
N LEU A 364 -14.80 12.42 -19.06
CA LEU A 364 -15.78 11.32 -19.18
C LEU A 364 -17.18 11.85 -19.56
N THR A 365 -17.77 11.24 -20.57
CA THR A 365 -19.22 11.22 -20.82
C THR A 365 -19.87 9.98 -20.15
N SER A 366 -21.16 10.12 -19.84
CA SER A 366 -22.05 9.27 -19.00
C SER A 366 -22.10 7.76 -19.29
N PRO A 367 -22.58 6.94 -18.32
CA PRO A 367 -22.34 5.50 -18.28
C PRO A 367 -23.39 4.69 -19.07
N THR A 368 -22.91 3.77 -19.91
CA THR A 368 -23.69 2.62 -20.36
C THR A 368 -23.39 1.44 -19.45
N THR A 369 -24.46 0.87 -18.87
CA THR A 369 -24.43 -0.32 -18.02
C THR A 369 -23.96 -1.53 -18.83
N SER A 370 -22.72 -1.97 -18.61
CA SER A 370 -22.25 -3.28 -19.05
C SER A 370 -21.60 -4.03 -17.89
N CYS A 371 -21.86 -5.34 -17.87
CA CYS A 371 -21.59 -6.24 -16.75
C CYS A 371 -20.11 -6.62 -16.72
N ALA A 372 -19.38 -6.22 -15.67
CA ALA A 372 -17.93 -6.44 -15.56
C ALA A 372 -17.52 -7.87 -15.12
N SER A 373 -18.47 -8.79 -14.93
CA SER A 373 -18.20 -10.19 -14.59
C SER A 373 -19.08 -11.09 -15.46
N SER A 374 -18.55 -12.09 -16.14
CA SER A 374 -18.68 -13.47 -15.62
C SER A 374 -17.64 -14.39 -16.25
N GLY A 375 -16.59 -14.77 -15.49
CA GLY A 375 -16.00 -16.12 -15.57
C GLY A 375 -16.76 -17.12 -14.67
N MET A 376 -17.64 -16.60 -13.81
CA MET A 376 -18.66 -17.31 -13.05
C MET A 376 -19.90 -16.41 -13.13
N GLY A 377 -21.02 -16.92 -13.62
CA GLY A 377 -22.23 -16.13 -13.95
C GLY A 377 -22.70 -15.15 -12.86
N CYS A 378 -23.37 -14.06 -13.25
CA CYS A 378 -24.10 -13.18 -12.34
C CYS A 378 -25.50 -13.76 -12.05
N PRO A 379 -25.80 -14.30 -10.85
CA PRO A 379 -27.15 -14.76 -10.54
C PRO A 379 -28.05 -13.56 -10.23
N GLY A 380 -29.04 -13.31 -11.09
CA GLY A 380 -30.05 -12.28 -10.87
C GLY A 380 -30.96 -12.63 -9.68
N ARG A 381 -31.04 -11.74 -8.68
CA ARG A 381 -32.11 -11.80 -7.66
C ARG A 381 -33.41 -11.31 -8.29
N THR A 382 -34.35 -12.21 -8.51
CA THR A 382 -35.75 -11.89 -8.82
C THR A 382 -36.35 -11.14 -7.62
N ARG A 383 -36.71 -9.86 -7.80
CA ARG A 383 -37.58 -9.15 -6.84
C ARG A 383 -39.02 -9.55 -7.12
N VAL A 384 -39.65 -10.16 -6.14
CA VAL A 384 -41.11 -10.36 -6.09
C VAL A 384 -41.76 -8.99 -5.90
N PHE A 385 -42.56 -8.55 -6.87
CA PHE A 385 -43.39 -7.36 -6.73
C PHE A 385 -44.59 -7.67 -5.81
N HIS A 386 -44.69 -6.94 -4.70
CA HIS A 386 -45.91 -6.83 -3.89
C HIS A 386 -46.88 -5.89 -4.61
N TRP A 387 -48.07 -6.39 -4.94
CA TRP A 387 -49.19 -5.55 -5.40
C TRP A 387 -49.86 -4.88 -4.19
N HIS A 388 -49.94 -3.55 -4.19
CA HIS A 388 -50.82 -2.81 -3.30
C HIS A 388 -52.26 -2.87 -3.81
N ALA A 389 -53.17 -3.33 -2.95
CA ALA A 389 -54.60 -3.35 -3.17
C ALA A 389 -55.16 -1.92 -3.17
N CYS A 390 -55.89 -1.57 -4.23
CA CYS A 390 -56.63 -0.32 -4.34
C CYS A 390 -58.06 -0.53 -3.82
N HIS A 391 -58.48 0.36 -2.93
CA HIS A 391 -59.82 0.45 -2.35
C HIS A 391 -60.91 0.61 -3.43
N MET A 392 -61.99 -0.15 -3.32
CA MET A 392 -63.21 0.05 -4.11
C MET A 392 -64.40 0.08 -3.14
N SER A 393 -64.95 1.28 -2.91
CA SER A 393 -66.22 1.48 -2.22
C SER A 393 -67.27 2.04 -3.18
N GLN A 394 -68.30 1.22 -3.40
CA GLN A 394 -69.72 1.56 -3.61
C GLN A 394 -70.11 2.44 -4.81
N PHE A 395 -71.06 1.95 -5.61
CA PHE A 395 -72.43 2.47 -5.56
C PHE A 395 -73.46 1.44 -6.04
N VAL A 396 -74.57 1.42 -5.31
CA VAL A 396 -75.78 0.61 -5.47
C VAL A 396 -76.84 1.46 -6.18
N LYS A 397 -77.30 1.01 -7.36
CA LYS A 397 -78.70 0.91 -7.84
C LYS A 397 -78.74 0.74 -9.34
#